data_AF-A0A7W1LTN6-F1
#
_entry.id   AF-A0A7W1LTN6-F1
#
_cell.length_a   1.000
_cell.length_b   1.000
_cell.length_c   1.000
_cell.angle_alpha   90.00
_cell.angle_beta   90.00
_cell.angle_gamma   90.00
#
_symmetry.space_group_name_H-M   'P 1'
#
loop_
_entity.id
_entity.type
_entity.pdbx_description
1 polymer ?
#
loop_
_entity_poly.entity_id
_entity_poly.type
_entity_poly.pdbx_seq_one_letter_code
_entity_poly.pdbx_strand_id
1 'polypeptide(L)' 'LEQVCIEAVEGGEMTKDLAILIDRNAPFLDTEDFLAALDRRLQEKMSSA' A
#
# COMPACT_ATOMS: atom_id res chain seq x y z
N LEU A 1 6.90 -7.07 -7.94
CA LEU A 1 6.06 -7.15 -6.72
C LEU A 1 6.67 -6.34 -5.58
N GLU A 2 7.90 -6.62 -5.15
CA GLU A 2 8.55 -5.89 -4.03
C GLU A 2 8.49 -4.36 -4.18
N GLN A 3 8.84 -3.85 -5.37
CA GLN A 3 8.75 -2.41 -5.69
C GLN A 3 7.33 -1.85 -5.54
N VAL A 4 6.29 -2.63 -5.84
CA VAL A 4 4.88 -2.22 -5.70
C VAL A 4 4.53 -2.04 -4.22
N CYS A 5 5.00 -2.93 -3.36
CA CYS A 5 4.78 -2.83 -1.92
C CYS A 5 5.42 -1.57 -1.33
N ILE A 6 6.65 -1.25 -1.77
CA ILE A 6 7.36 -0.03 -1.35
C ILE A 6 6.56 1.21 -1.78
N GLU A 7 6.20 1.29 -3.06
CA GLU A 7 5.48 2.45 -3.61
C GLU A 7 4.06 2.62 -3.04
N ALA A 8 3.40 1.54 -2.62
CA ALA A 8 2.12 1.60 -1.92
C ALA A 8 2.27 2.29 -0.57
N VAL A 9 3.23 1.84 0.25
CA VAL A 9 3.48 2.39 1.59
C VAL A 9 4.00 3.83 1.52
N GLU A 10 4.96 4.12 0.63
CA GLU A 10 5.45 5.48 0.40
C GLU A 10 4.36 6.41 -0.16
N GLY A 11 3.38 5.85 -0.87
CA GLY A 11 2.19 6.54 -1.35
C GLY A 11 1.09 6.75 -0.29
N GLY A 12 1.28 6.27 0.94
CA GLY A 12 0.33 6.40 2.04
C GLY A 12 -0.73 5.29 2.12
N GLU A 13 -0.69 4.30 1.22
CA GLU A 13 -1.54 3.10 1.29
C GLU A 13 -0.81 2.05 2.13
N MET A 14 -1.15 1.94 3.42
CA MET A 14 -0.50 1.02 4.35
C MET A 14 -1.46 0.50 5.42
N THR A 15 -1.05 -0.56 6.11
CA THR A 15 -1.78 -1.15 7.24
C THR A 15 -1.49 -0.43 8.56
N LYS A 16 -2.36 -0.68 9.54
CA LYS A 16 -2.38 0.01 10.84
C LYS A 16 -1.06 -0.07 11.62
N ASP A 17 -0.37 -1.20 11.53
CA ASP A 17 0.93 -1.44 12.17
C ASP A 17 1.99 -0.45 11.68
N LEU A 18 2.07 -0.21 10.36
CA LEU A 18 3.00 0.77 9.79
C LEU A 18 2.55 2.20 10.05
N ALA A 19 1.25 2.49 9.96
CA ALA A 19 0.71 3.83 10.17
C ALA A 19 1.01 4.36 11.59
N ILE A 20 0.88 3.51 12.61
CA ILE A 20 1.16 3.89 14.01
C ILE A 20 2.64 4.25 14.25
N LEU A 21 3.57 3.73 13.44
CA LEU A 21 4.98 4.11 13.52
C LEU A 21 5.25 5.53 12.99
N ILE A 22 4.37 6.05 12.13
CA ILE A 22 4.47 7.39 11.56
C ILE A 22 3.79 8.40 12.48
N ASP A 23 2.51 8.20 12.79
CA ASP A 23 1.72 9.03 13.68
C ASP A 23 0.54 8.24 14.26
N ARG A 24 0.09 8.59 15.47
CA ARG A 24 -1.02 7.90 16.14
C ARG A 24 -2.36 8.02 15.39
N ASN A 25 -2.53 9.08 14.61
CA ASN A 25 -3.75 9.39 13.85
C ASN A 25 -3.56 9.23 12.34
N ALA A 26 -2.43 8.66 11.88
CA ALA A 26 -2.20 8.40 10.47
C ALA A 26 -3.32 7.48 9.91
N PRO A 27 -3.87 7.80 8.71
CA PRO A 27 -4.84 6.94 8.07
C PRO A 27 -4.19 5.60 7.70
N PHE A 28 -4.98 4.54 7.71
CA PHE A 28 -4.56 3.20 7.31
C PHE A 28 -5.70 2.49 6.58
N LEU A 29 -5.34 1.46 5.83
CA LEU A 29 -6.24 0.53 5.19
C LEU A 29 -6.40 -0.72 6.05
N ASP A 30 -7.57 -1.36 5.98
CA ASP A 30 -7.71 -2.72 6.45
C ASP A 30 -7.03 -3.72 5.49
N THR A 31 -6.99 -4.98 5.87
CA THR A 31 -6.19 -5.99 5.15
C THR A 31 -6.64 -6.14 3.70
N GLU A 32 -7.95 -6.17 3.46
CA GLU A 32 -8.52 -6.37 2.12
C GLU A 32 -8.30 -5.12 1.24
N ASP A 33 -8.50 -3.91 1.77
CA ASP A 33 -8.26 -2.68 1.03
C ASP A 33 -6.77 -2.52 0.68
N PHE A 34 -5.86 -2.90 1.57
CA PHE A 34 -4.42 -2.88 1.28
C PHE A 34 -4.04 -3.90 0.20
N LEU A 35 -4.59 -5.13 0.25
CA LEU A 35 -4.38 -6.12 -0.81
C LEU A 35 -4.94 -5.65 -2.16
N ALA A 36 -6.10 -5.00 -2.16
CA ALA A 36 -6.68 -4.40 -3.36
C ALA A 36 -5.81 -3.26 -3.93
N ALA A 37 -5.23 -2.41 -3.07
CA ALA A 37 -4.30 -1.38 -3.48
C ALA A 37 -3.02 -1.96 -4.12
N LEU A 38 -2.49 -3.04 -3.56
CA LEU A 38 -1.35 -3.76 -4.13
C LEU A 38 -1.69 -4.39 -5.49
N ASP A 39 -2.85 -5.05 -5.61
CA ASP A 39 -3.30 -5.65 -6.88
C ASP A 39 -3.48 -4.59 -7.97
N ARG A 40 -4.14 -3.46 -7.65
CA ARG A 40 -4.31 -2.33 -8.58
C ARG A 40 -2.97 -1.84 -9.11
N ARG A 41 -2.00 -1.57 -8.24
CA ARG A 41 -0.66 -1.09 -8.63
C ARG A 41 0.15 -2.14 -9.39
N LEU A 42 0.00 -3.42 -9.02
CA LEU A 42 0.66 -4.52 -9.71
C LEU A 42 0.16 -4.64 -11.15
N GLN A 43 -1.16 -4.57 -11.36
CA GLN A 43 -1.78 -4.59 -12.68
C GLN A 43 -1.36 -3.40 -13.54
N GLU A 44 -1.31 -2.20 -12.96
CA GLU A 44 -0.82 -0.99 -13.63
C GLU A 44 0.63 -1.19 -14.14
N LYS A 45 1.54 -1.70 -13.28
CA LYS A 45 2.93 -1.94 -13.68
C LYS A 45 3.09 -3.08 -14.69
N MET A 46 2.34 -4.17 -14.53
CA MET A 46 2.40 -5.30 -15.46
C MET A 46 1.82 -4.97 -16.84
N SER A 47 0.85 -4.06 -16.91
CA SER A 47 0.28 -3.59 -18.18
C SER A 47 1.18 -2.58 -18.90
N SER A 48 2.14 -1.99 -18.19
CA SER A 48 3.14 -1.06 -18.74
C SER A 48 4.47 -1.73 -19.15
N ALA A 49 4.55 -3.06 -19.07
CA ALA A 49 5.70 -3.88 -19.44
C ALA A 49 5.42 -4.66 -20.73
#